data_AF-X1QED2-F1
#
_entry.id   AF-X1QED2-F1
#
_cell.length_a   1.000
_cell.length_b   1.000
_cell.length_c   1.000
_cell.angle_alpha   90.00
_cell.angle_beta   90.00
_cell.angle_gamma   90.00
#
_symmetry.space_group_name_H-M   'P 1'
#
loop_
_entity.id
_entity.type
_entity.pdbx_description
1 polymer ?
#
loop_
_entity_poly.entity_id
_entity_poly.type
_entity_poly.pdbx_seq_one_letter_code
_entity_poly.pdbx_strand_id
1 'polypeptide(L)'
;THLMPVAGKPLLDWILVDLAAAGIKQVGLVVGHYSEAIKEYVGEGSHWGLTATYLTQEQPQGLADAVNTAREFVGQESFVVYLGDTVVEPDLTDFVQWFEEEGANAALWVKEVDDPGRYGIVEMQQ
;
A
#
# COMPACT_ATOMS: atom_id res chain seq x y z
N THR A 1 5.77 -10.25 -9.49
CA THR A 1 4.42 -10.53 -8.98
C THR A 1 3.52 -9.32 -9.08
N HIS A 2 3.95 -8.13 -8.66
CA HIS A 2 3.17 -6.88 -8.69
C HIS A 2 2.57 -6.49 -10.07
N LEU A 3 3.21 -6.88 -11.17
CA LEU A 3 2.72 -6.63 -12.54
C LEU A 3 1.99 -7.84 -13.16
N MET A 4 1.69 -8.88 -12.38
CA MET A 4 0.92 -10.02 -12.90
C MET A 4 -0.52 -9.58 -13.19
N PRO A 5 -1.09 -10.02 -14.32
CA PRO A 5 -2.45 -9.66 -14.66
C PRO A 5 -3.46 -10.37 -13.76
N VAL A 6 -4.36 -9.58 -13.17
CA VAL A 6 -5.54 -10.02 -12.40
C VAL A 6 -6.74 -9.31 -13.01
N ALA A 7 -7.72 -10.11 -13.47
CA ALA A 7 -8.91 -9.61 -14.17
C ALA A 7 -8.60 -8.67 -15.37
N GLY A 8 -7.50 -8.95 -16.09
CA GLY A 8 -7.12 -8.22 -17.31
C GLY A 8 -6.27 -6.96 -17.08
N LYS A 9 -5.93 -6.64 -15.82
CA LYS A 9 -5.03 -5.53 -15.47
C LYS A 9 -3.93 -5.97 -14.51
N PRO A 10 -2.74 -5.35 -14.51
CA PRO A 10 -1.73 -5.59 -13.48
C PRO A 10 -2.29 -5.38 -12.08
N LEU A 11 -1.90 -6.22 -11.13
CA LEU A 11 -2.31 -6.13 -9.72
C LEU A 11 -2.07 -4.72 -9.12
N LEU A 12 -0.94 -4.12 -9.45
CA LEU A 12 -0.58 -2.75 -9.04
C LEU A 12 -1.58 -1.68 -9.53
N ASP A 13 -2.26 -1.90 -10.67
CA ASP A 13 -3.29 -0.98 -11.19
C ASP A 13 -4.44 -0.83 -10.19
N TRP A 14 -4.92 -1.95 -9.66
CA TRP A 14 -6.02 -1.99 -8.68
C TRP A 14 -5.65 -1.23 -7.41
N ILE A 15 -4.42 -1.38 -6.92
CA ILE A 15 -3.92 -0.70 -5.72
C ILE A 15 -3.84 0.81 -5.95
N LEU A 16 -3.31 1.25 -7.10
CA LEU A 16 -3.18 2.68 -7.42
C LEU A 16 -4.54 3.35 -7.61
N VAL A 17 -5.51 2.64 -8.20
CA VAL A 17 -6.90 3.12 -8.30
C VAL A 17 -7.52 3.30 -6.91
N ASP A 18 -7.36 2.31 -6.03
CA ASP A 18 -7.92 2.32 -4.66
C ASP A 18 -7.32 3.47 -3.81
N LEU A 19 -6.00 3.65 -3.87
CA LEU A 19 -5.32 4.78 -3.22
C LEU A 19 -5.84 6.14 -3.75
N ALA A 20 -5.97 6.28 -5.08
CA ALA A 20 -6.46 7.52 -5.67
C ALA A 20 -7.93 7.81 -5.32
N ALA A 21 -8.77 6.78 -5.26
CA ALA A 21 -10.17 6.88 -4.85
C ALA A 21 -10.30 7.34 -3.39
N ALA A 22 -9.44 6.83 -2.51
CA ALA A 22 -9.35 7.24 -1.10
C ALA A 22 -8.78 8.65 -0.89
N GLY A 23 -8.55 9.42 -1.96
CA GLY A 23 -8.12 10.82 -1.88
C GLY A 23 -6.60 11.04 -1.79
N ILE A 24 -5.80 9.97 -1.74
CA ILE A 24 -4.33 10.05 -1.67
C ILE A 24 -3.80 10.66 -2.97
N LYS A 25 -2.77 11.51 -2.85
CA LYS A 25 -2.14 12.21 -3.99
C LYS A 25 -0.68 11.85 -4.22
N GLN A 26 0.03 11.43 -3.19
CA GLN A 26 1.44 11.08 -3.26
C GLN A 26 1.61 9.62 -2.87
N VAL A 27 2.35 8.84 -3.67
CA VAL A 27 2.62 7.44 -3.39
C VAL A 27 4.11 7.17 -3.42
N GLY A 28 4.62 6.57 -2.34
CA GLY A 28 5.99 6.07 -2.24
C GLY A 28 6.02 4.59 -2.59
N LEU A 29 6.57 4.25 -3.75
CA LEU A 29 6.74 2.87 -4.19
C LEU A 29 8.09 2.35 -3.70
N VAL A 30 8.06 1.54 -2.63
CA VAL A 30 9.24 0.84 -2.16
C VAL A 30 9.58 -0.29 -3.13
N VAL A 31 10.71 -0.18 -3.80
CA VAL A 31 11.13 -1.06 -4.90
C VAL A 31 12.49 -1.70 -4.61
N GLY A 32 12.62 -2.99 -4.91
CA GLY A 32 13.89 -3.72 -4.88
C GLY A 32 14.51 -3.90 -6.27
N HIS A 33 15.14 -5.05 -6.50
CA HIS A 33 15.86 -5.38 -7.75
C HIS A 33 15.05 -5.31 -9.06
N TYR A 34 13.72 -5.27 -9.01
CA TYR A 34 12.84 -5.19 -10.19
C TYR A 34 12.26 -3.79 -10.39
N SER A 35 12.99 -2.74 -10.00
CA SER A 35 12.48 -1.37 -9.95
C SER A 35 12.15 -0.81 -11.33
N GLU A 36 12.85 -1.25 -12.38
CA GLU A 36 12.74 -0.71 -13.74
C GLU A 36 11.37 -0.98 -14.36
N ALA A 37 10.87 -2.21 -14.24
CA ALA A 37 9.55 -2.57 -14.78
C ALA A 37 8.42 -1.82 -14.06
N ILE A 38 8.56 -1.60 -12.75
CA ILE A 38 7.58 -0.83 -11.97
C ILE A 38 7.65 0.65 -12.38
N LYS A 39 8.85 1.21 -12.55
CA LYS A 39 9.07 2.58 -13.01
C LYS A 39 8.52 2.82 -14.42
N GLU A 40 8.74 1.87 -15.33
CA GLU A 40 8.23 1.94 -16.71
C GLU A 40 6.70 1.89 -16.74
N TYR A 41 6.09 1.03 -15.91
CA TYR A 41 4.64 0.89 -15.87
C TYR A 41 3.94 2.06 -15.18
N VAL A 42 4.44 2.51 -14.02
CA VAL A 42 3.79 3.56 -13.23
C VAL A 42 4.18 4.97 -13.68
N GLY A 43 5.41 5.16 -14.18
CA GLY A 43 5.92 6.46 -14.59
C GLY A 43 5.85 7.48 -13.45
N GLU A 44 5.29 8.66 -13.71
CA GLU A 44 5.09 9.69 -12.68
C GLU A 44 3.80 9.49 -11.85
N GLY A 45 3.00 8.46 -12.14
CA GLY A 45 1.72 8.19 -11.46
C GLY A 45 0.52 8.99 -11.98
N SER A 46 0.74 9.92 -12.91
CA SER A 46 -0.28 10.85 -13.43
C SER A 46 -1.46 10.17 -14.11
N HIS A 47 -1.30 8.93 -14.59
CA HIS A 47 -2.39 8.11 -15.14
C HIS A 47 -3.53 7.89 -14.13
N TRP A 48 -3.20 7.81 -12.84
CA TRP A 48 -4.16 7.63 -11.74
C TRP A 48 -4.46 8.94 -11.00
N GLY A 49 -3.91 10.08 -11.45
CA GLY A 49 -3.99 11.35 -10.71
C GLY A 49 -3.13 11.36 -9.44
N LEU A 50 -2.07 10.56 -9.40
CA LEU A 50 -1.10 10.44 -8.32
C LEU A 50 0.25 11.04 -8.73
N THR A 51 1.10 11.31 -7.74
CA THR A 51 2.53 11.57 -7.91
C THR A 51 3.32 10.42 -7.30
N ALA A 52 4.03 9.66 -8.14
CA ALA A 52 4.81 8.51 -7.70
C ALA A 52 6.28 8.87 -7.40
N THR A 53 6.76 8.43 -6.23
CA THR A 53 8.17 8.48 -5.84
C THR A 53 8.69 7.06 -5.65
N TYR A 54 9.88 6.76 -6.16
CA TYR A 54 10.47 5.42 -6.07
C TYR A 54 11.52 5.38 -4.97
N LEU A 55 11.32 4.50 -3.99
CA LEU A 55 12.14 4.38 -2.81
C LEU A 55 12.89 3.04 -2.86
N THR A 56 14.20 3.07 -3.05
CA THR A 56 14.97 1.84 -3.23
C THR A 56 15.20 1.15 -1.89
N GLN A 57 14.72 -0.07 -1.75
CA GLN A 57 15.10 -0.98 -0.66
C GLN A 57 16.22 -1.90 -1.15
N GLU A 58 17.43 -1.72 -0.61
CA GLU A 58 18.62 -2.46 -1.08
C GLU A 58 18.51 -3.97 -0.86
N GLN A 59 17.91 -4.39 0.26
CA GLN A 59 17.71 -5.80 0.59
C GLN A 59 16.32 -6.01 1.20
N PRO A 60 15.60 -7.07 0.82
CA PRO A 60 14.25 -7.35 1.34
C PRO A 60 14.33 -7.89 2.78
N GLN A 61 14.52 -7.01 3.76
CA GLN A 61 14.61 -7.35 5.19
C GLN A 61 13.24 -7.40 5.90
N GLY A 62 12.15 -7.41 5.12
CA GLY A 62 10.77 -7.51 5.60
C GLY A 62 10.01 -6.17 5.59
N LEU A 63 8.75 -6.22 6.02
CA LEU A 63 7.81 -5.09 5.93
C LEU A 63 8.23 -3.90 6.78
N ALA A 64 8.73 -4.13 8.00
CA ALA A 64 9.17 -3.06 8.88
C ALA A 64 10.32 -2.24 8.26
N ASP A 65 11.23 -2.91 7.56
CA ASP A 65 12.33 -2.26 6.84
C ASP A 65 11.83 -1.46 5.63
N ALA A 66 10.83 -1.97 4.90
CA ALA A 66 10.19 -1.24 3.82
C ALA A 66 9.51 0.05 4.32
N VAL A 67 8.79 -0.02 5.45
CA VAL A 67 8.19 1.17 6.09
C VAL A 67 9.27 2.14 6.55
N ASN A 68 10.36 1.65 7.15
CA ASN A 68 11.48 2.49 7.56
C ASN A 68 12.20 3.16 6.37
N THR A 69 12.30 2.48 5.23
CA THR A 69 12.83 3.03 3.98
C THR A 69 12.02 4.25 3.51
N ALA A 70 10.71 4.28 3.81
CA ALA A 70 9.83 5.38 3.45
C ALA A 70 9.81 6.54 4.45
N ARG A 71 10.60 6.49 5.54
CA ARG A 71 10.56 7.48 6.62
C ARG A 71 10.72 8.92 6.16
N GLU A 72 11.69 9.20 5.29
CA GLU A 72 11.94 10.56 4.79
C GLU A 72 10.84 11.04 3.85
N PHE A 73 10.25 10.14 3.06
CA PHE A 73 9.14 10.44 2.17
C PHE A 73 7.87 10.79 2.95
N VAL A 74 7.55 10.04 4.00
CA VAL A 74 6.36 10.26 4.85
C VAL A 74 6.51 11.49 5.76
N GLY A 75 7.70 11.72 6.32
CA GLY A 75 7.94 12.85 7.21
C GLY A 75 7.15 12.76 8.52
N GLN A 76 6.21 13.69 8.73
CA GLN A 76 5.34 13.77 9.92
C GLN A 76 3.86 13.66 9.57
N GLU A 77 3.53 13.31 8.33
CA GLU A 77 2.14 13.16 7.88
C GLU A 77 1.59 11.78 8.23
N SER A 78 0.26 11.67 8.36
CA SER A 78 -0.41 10.38 8.39
C SER A 78 -0.26 9.68 7.04
N PHE A 79 -0.14 8.35 7.04
CA PHE A 79 0.13 7.57 5.84
C PHE A 79 -0.56 6.20 5.88
N VAL A 80 -0.75 5.62 4.70
CA VAL A 80 -1.26 4.26 4.52
C VAL A 80 -0.12 3.35 4.08
N VAL A 81 -0.03 2.16 4.68
CA VAL A 81 0.82 1.08 4.19
C VAL A 81 -0.07 0.09 3.42
N TYR A 82 0.19 -0.05 2.12
CA TYR A 82 -0.54 -0.96 1.24
C TYR A 82 0.43 -1.99 0.66
N LEU A 83 0.17 -3.28 0.87
CA LEU A 83 1.00 -4.35 0.32
C LEU A 83 0.78 -4.48 -1.19
N GLY A 84 1.87 -4.42 -1.97
CA GLY A 84 1.79 -4.40 -3.44
C GLY A 84 1.20 -5.66 -4.10
N ASP A 85 0.99 -6.73 -3.34
CA ASP A 85 0.47 -8.01 -3.80
C ASP A 85 -0.92 -8.36 -3.25
N THR A 86 -1.54 -7.44 -2.51
CA THR A 86 -2.85 -7.62 -1.90
C THR A 86 -3.84 -6.67 -2.56
N VAL A 87 -5.08 -7.12 -2.78
CA VAL A 87 -6.22 -6.24 -3.08
C VAL A 87 -7.19 -6.38 -1.94
N VAL A 88 -7.66 -5.28 -1.39
CA VAL A 88 -8.66 -5.29 -0.32
C VAL A 88 -10.05 -4.96 -0.85
N GLU A 89 -11.05 -5.50 -0.15
CA GLU A 89 -12.47 -5.17 -0.31
C GLU A 89 -13.06 -5.07 1.12
N PRO A 90 -13.98 -4.12 1.41
CA PRO A 90 -14.48 -3.03 0.55
C PRO A 90 -13.46 -1.90 0.30
N ASP A 91 -13.87 -0.83 -0.40
CA ASP A 91 -13.07 0.34 -0.83
C ASP A 91 -12.25 0.99 0.31
N LEU A 92 -10.99 1.34 0.04
CA LEU A 92 -10.10 1.98 1.01
C LEU A 92 -10.63 3.33 1.55
N THR A 93 -11.49 3.99 0.79
CA THR A 93 -12.04 5.32 1.09
C THR A 93 -12.71 5.38 2.46
N ASP A 94 -13.58 4.43 2.80
CA ASP A 94 -14.31 4.42 4.07
C ASP A 94 -13.36 4.27 5.27
N PHE A 95 -12.30 3.47 5.10
CA PHE A 95 -11.30 3.25 6.14
C PHE A 95 -10.44 4.48 6.39
N VAL A 96 -9.99 5.15 5.32
CA VAL A 96 -9.23 6.40 5.42
C VAL A 96 -10.07 7.50 6.05
N GLN A 97 -11.32 7.65 5.62
CA GLN A 97 -12.26 8.62 6.20
C GLN A 97 -12.47 8.36 7.70
N TRP A 98 -12.75 7.10 8.08
CA TRP A 98 -12.93 6.72 9.48
C TRP A 98 -11.68 7.01 10.32
N PHE A 99 -10.48 6.71 9.80
CA PHE A 99 -9.22 6.99 10.49
C PHE A 99 -9.03 8.49 10.78
N GLU A 100 -9.35 9.34 9.81
CA GLU A 100 -9.30 10.80 9.96
C GLU A 100 -10.34 11.31 10.96
N GLU A 101 -11.56 10.78 10.93
CA GLU A 101 -12.66 11.20 11.81
C GLU A 101 -12.44 10.81 13.28
N GLU A 102 -11.92 9.60 13.54
CA GLU A 102 -11.66 9.13 14.90
C GLU A 102 -10.39 9.75 15.52
N GLY A 103 -9.48 10.28 14.70
CA GLY A 103 -8.20 10.80 15.17
C GLY A 103 -7.31 9.72 15.81
N ALA A 104 -7.41 8.48 15.32
CA ALA A 104 -6.63 7.36 15.84
C ALA A 104 -5.12 7.54 15.60
N ASN A 105 -4.28 7.02 16.50
CA ASN A 105 -2.82 7.04 16.27
C ASN A 105 -2.36 6.02 15.23
N ALA A 106 -3.09 4.92 15.11
CA ALA A 106 -2.88 3.87 14.11
C ALA A 106 -4.17 3.07 13.94
N ALA A 107 -4.36 2.51 12.74
CA ALA A 107 -5.46 1.61 12.43
C ALA A 107 -4.94 0.42 11.62
N LEU A 108 -5.59 -0.74 11.80
CA LEU A 108 -5.30 -1.96 11.07
C LEU A 108 -6.56 -2.45 10.37
N TRP A 109 -6.43 -2.77 9.09
CA TRP A 109 -7.45 -3.49 8.36
C TRP A 109 -7.27 -4.98 8.60
N VAL A 110 -8.27 -5.60 9.22
CA VAL A 110 -8.25 -7.04 9.53
C VAL A 110 -9.30 -7.76 8.70
N LYS A 111 -8.97 -8.99 8.27
CA LYS A 111 -9.87 -9.88 7.56
C LYS A 111 -9.86 -11.25 8.22
N GLU A 112 -11.04 -11.78 8.50
CA GLU A 112 -11.19 -13.16 8.96
C GLU A 112 -10.86 -14.13 7.81
N VAL A 113 -10.07 -15.16 8.12
CA VAL A 113 -9.61 -16.17 7.16
C VAL A 113 -9.61 -17.56 7.81
N ASP A 114 -9.77 -18.61 7.00
CA ASP A 114 -9.85 -19.99 7.49
C ASP A 114 -8.54 -20.49 8.13
N ASP A 115 -7.38 -20.03 7.64
CA ASP A 115 -6.05 -20.43 8.11
C ASP A 115 -5.21 -19.19 8.51
N PRO A 116 -5.38 -18.67 9.75
CA PRO A 116 -4.71 -17.46 10.19
C PRO A 116 -3.21 -17.66 10.48
N GLY A 117 -2.74 -18.91 10.63
CA GLY A 117 -1.35 -19.22 11.01
C GLY A 117 -0.29 -18.79 9.99
N ARG A 118 -0.73 -18.37 8.80
CA ARG A 118 0.12 -17.86 7.71
C ARG A 118 0.28 -16.34 7.73
N TYR A 119 -0.41 -15.63 8.62
CA TYR A 119 -0.50 -14.18 8.66
C TYR A 119 -0.18 -13.61 10.05
N GLY A 120 -0.15 -12.28 10.17
CA GLY A 120 -0.20 -11.62 11.47
C GLY A 120 -1.59 -11.78 12.08
N ILE A 121 -1.66 -12.31 13.30
CA ILE A 121 -2.92 -12.59 14.00
C ILE A 121 -3.25 -11.43 14.93
N VAL A 122 -4.45 -10.88 14.81
CA VAL A 122 -5.00 -9.90 15.76
C VAL A 122 -5.93 -10.63 16.72
N GLU A 123 -5.55 -10.67 17.99
CA GLU A 123 -6.43 -11.14 19.07
C GLU A 123 -7.21 -9.95 19.63
N MET A 124 -8.53 -10.03 19.56
CA MET A 124 -9.42 -9.04 20.18
C MET A 124 -9.77 -9.50 21.59
N GLN A 125 -9.52 -8.65 22.58
CA GLN A 125 -10.01 -8.88 23.94
C GLN A 125 -11.49 -8.52 23.97
N GLN A 126 -12.34 -9.50 24.32
CA GLN A 126 -13.76 -9.29 24.59
C GLN A 126 -13.98 -8.78 26.01
#